data_AF-A0A848LUZ5-F1
#
_entry.id   AF-A0A848LUZ5-F1
#
_cell.length_a   1.000
_cell.length_b   1.000
_cell.length_c   1.000
_cell.angle_alpha   90.00
_cell.angle_beta   90.00
_cell.angle_gamma   90.00
#
_symmetry.space_group_name_H-M   'P 1'
#
loop_
_entity.id
_entity.type
_entity.pdbx_description
1 polymer ?
#
loop_
_entity_poly.entity_id
_entity_poly.type
_entity_poly.pdbx_seq_one_letter_code
_entity_poly.pdbx_strand_id
1 'polypeptide(L)'
;MAPPVSNRPPAAATARTNNTQQATEAEKTQAWQGVLDGAVNRLNAPDVVGTLSHLGEGRIDKIKDQVKEEMEAFVRANPNATPEQIKEKAEEVTSKHQTNGVLEKMRDDNFFKKLMDRRKELLKDMWG
;
A
#
# COMPACT_ATOMS: atom_id res chain seq x y z
N MET A 1 37.08 -61.22 -27.27
CA MET A 1 36.18 -60.09 -27.60
C MET A 1 35.09 -60.03 -26.54
N ALA A 2 35.12 -59.01 -25.69
CA ALA A 2 34.08 -58.69 -24.72
C ALA A 2 33.67 -57.23 -24.95
N PRO A 3 32.38 -56.87 -24.92
CA PRO A 3 31.94 -55.50 -25.20
C PRO A 3 32.28 -54.54 -24.03
N PRO A 4 32.46 -53.23 -24.32
CA PRO A 4 32.94 -52.26 -23.35
C PRO A 4 31.88 -51.86 -22.32
N VAL A 5 32.30 -51.75 -21.05
CA VAL A 5 31.51 -51.22 -19.94
C VAL A 5 31.35 -49.71 -20.15
N SER A 6 30.15 -49.29 -20.54
CA SER A 6 29.76 -47.88 -20.66
C SER A 6 29.56 -47.28 -19.27
N ASN A 7 30.56 -46.55 -18.78
CA ASN A 7 30.54 -45.87 -17.49
C ASN A 7 29.70 -44.57 -17.62
N ARG A 8 28.37 -44.71 -17.63
CA ARG A 8 27.43 -43.59 -17.51
C ARG A 8 27.44 -43.11 -16.04
N PRO A 9 27.70 -41.82 -15.73
CA PRO A 9 27.44 -41.31 -14.40
C PRO A 9 25.93 -41.41 -14.11
N PRO A 10 25.52 -41.69 -12.85
CA PRO A 10 24.11 -41.77 -12.50
C PRO A 10 23.46 -40.42 -12.81
N ALA A 11 22.34 -40.48 -13.52
CA ALA A 11 21.44 -39.37 -13.73
C ALA A 11 21.28 -38.65 -12.39
N ALA A 12 21.84 -37.44 -12.29
CA ALA A 12 21.52 -36.52 -11.24
C ALA A 12 19.99 -36.42 -11.27
N ALA A 13 19.36 -37.02 -10.28
CA ALA A 13 17.95 -36.82 -10.00
C ALA A 13 17.79 -35.31 -9.97
N THR A 14 17.22 -34.76 -11.03
CA THR A 14 16.77 -33.38 -11.09
C THR A 14 15.76 -33.30 -9.98
N ALA A 15 16.24 -32.91 -8.80
CA ALA A 15 15.43 -32.46 -7.72
C ALA A 15 14.54 -31.39 -8.35
N ARG A 16 13.29 -31.77 -8.61
CA ARG A 16 12.21 -30.80 -8.74
C ARG A 16 12.12 -30.17 -7.36
N THR A 17 13.02 -29.23 -7.12
CA THR A 17 12.84 -28.20 -6.12
C THR A 17 11.56 -27.52 -6.57
N ASN A 18 10.45 -27.90 -5.93
CA ASN A 18 9.23 -27.12 -5.96
C ASN A 18 9.65 -25.74 -5.48
N ASN A 19 9.92 -24.86 -6.44
CA ASN A 19 10.17 -23.44 -6.25
C ASN A 19 8.85 -22.83 -5.76
N THR A 20 8.46 -23.11 -4.52
CA THR A 20 7.70 -22.14 -3.75
C THR A 20 8.72 -21.06 -3.40
N GLN A 21 8.98 -20.17 -4.36
CA GLN A 21 9.90 -19.05 -4.19
C GLN A 21 9.36 -18.21 -3.04
N GLN A 22 9.85 -18.46 -1.83
CA GLN A 22 9.72 -17.53 -0.73
C GLN A 22 10.31 -16.22 -1.22
N ALA A 23 9.45 -15.21 -1.41
CA ALA A 23 9.90 -13.89 -1.77
C ALA A 23 10.90 -13.41 -0.73
N THR A 24 12.06 -12.97 -1.20
CA THR A 24 13.07 -12.35 -0.33
C THR A 24 12.46 -11.14 0.38
N GLU A 25 12.95 -10.75 1.55
CA GLU A 25 12.45 -9.56 2.25
C GLU A 25 12.46 -8.31 1.36
N ALA A 26 13.44 -8.21 0.45
CA ALA A 26 13.51 -7.18 -0.57
C ALA A 26 12.32 -7.24 -1.55
N GLU A 27 12.01 -8.42 -2.12
CA GLU A 27 10.87 -8.60 -3.04
C GLU A 27 9.52 -8.35 -2.36
N LYS A 28 9.40 -8.73 -1.08
CA LYS A 28 8.20 -8.44 -0.28
C LYS A 28 8.02 -6.95 -0.08
N THR A 29 9.11 -6.24 0.24
CA THR A 29 9.13 -4.79 0.42
C THR A 29 8.75 -4.07 -0.86
N GLN A 30 9.33 -4.51 -1.98
CA GLN A 30 9.06 -3.96 -3.30
C GLN A 30 7.60 -4.20 -3.76
N ALA A 31 7.03 -5.36 -3.42
CA ALA A 31 5.67 -5.71 -3.80
C ALA A 31 4.62 -4.78 -3.18
N TRP A 32 4.73 -4.45 -1.89
CA TRP A 32 3.79 -3.52 -1.26
C TRP A 32 4.13 -2.05 -1.54
N GLN A 33 5.40 -1.69 -1.73
CA GLN A 33 5.79 -0.35 -2.17
C GLN A 33 5.20 -0.01 -3.55
N GLY A 34 5.23 -0.96 -4.51
CA GLY A 34 4.63 -0.74 -5.83
C GLY A 34 3.11 -0.49 -5.76
N VAL A 35 2.41 -1.16 -4.84
CA VAL A 35 0.99 -0.91 -4.58
C VAL A 35 0.80 0.47 -3.95
N LEU A 36 1.62 0.82 -2.97
CA LEU A 36 1.56 2.11 -2.29
C LEU A 36 1.81 3.27 -3.26
N ASP A 37 2.86 3.19 -4.08
CA ASP A 37 3.21 4.20 -5.07
C ASP A 37 2.17 4.30 -6.17
N GLY A 38 1.66 3.16 -6.65
CA GLY A 38 0.56 3.12 -7.61
C GLY A 38 -0.72 3.74 -7.06
N ALA A 39 -1.01 3.51 -5.78
CA ALA A 39 -2.12 4.11 -5.09
C ALA A 39 -1.90 5.62 -4.92
N VAL A 40 -0.76 6.06 -4.38
CA VAL A 40 -0.38 7.48 -4.23
C VAL A 40 -0.41 8.23 -5.57
N ASN A 41 -0.01 7.59 -6.67
CA ASN A 41 -0.09 8.21 -8.00
C ASN A 41 -1.53 8.37 -8.50
N ARG A 42 -2.41 7.37 -8.32
CA ARG A 42 -3.86 7.51 -8.63
C ARG A 42 -4.51 8.58 -7.76
N LEU A 43 -4.01 8.73 -6.55
CA LEU A 43 -4.47 9.67 -5.56
C LEU A 43 -4.03 11.11 -5.82
N ASN A 44 -2.86 11.31 -6.43
CA ASN A 44 -2.36 12.61 -6.90
C ASN A 44 -2.94 13.02 -8.27
N ALA A 45 -3.78 12.19 -8.87
CA ALA A 45 -4.44 12.55 -10.12
C ALA A 45 -5.42 13.72 -9.87
N PRO A 46 -5.34 14.81 -10.66
CA PRO A 46 -6.13 16.02 -10.44
C PRO A 46 -7.62 15.85 -10.79
N ASP A 47 -8.00 14.82 -11.54
CA ASP A 47 -9.34 14.69 -12.14
C ASP A 47 -10.33 13.87 -11.32
N VAL A 48 -9.94 13.37 -10.14
CA VAL A 48 -10.82 12.56 -9.31
C VAL A 48 -11.32 13.37 -8.12
N VAL A 49 -12.55 13.87 -8.21
CA VAL A 49 -13.25 14.49 -7.08
C VAL A 49 -13.37 13.46 -5.97
N GLY A 50 -12.59 13.62 -4.89
CA GLY A 50 -12.49 12.66 -3.78
C GLY A 50 -11.15 11.95 -3.64
N THR A 51 -10.16 12.18 -4.52
CA THR A 51 -8.79 11.68 -4.32
C THR A 51 -7.92 12.59 -3.47
N LEU A 52 -6.89 11.98 -2.92
CA LEU A 52 -5.95 12.51 -1.92
C LEU A 52 -5.15 13.75 -2.36
N SER A 53 -5.15 14.15 -3.64
CA SER A 53 -4.71 15.48 -4.11
C SER A 53 -5.35 16.62 -3.29
N HIS A 54 -6.53 16.35 -2.75
CA HIS A 54 -7.28 17.25 -1.89
C HIS A 54 -6.95 17.09 -0.40
N LEU A 55 -6.36 15.99 0.04
CA LEU A 55 -6.05 15.74 1.45
C LEU A 55 -4.86 16.55 1.99
N GLY A 56 -4.08 17.17 1.10
CA GLY A 56 -2.84 17.87 1.44
C GLY A 56 -1.69 16.90 1.67
N GLU A 57 -0.48 17.32 1.30
CA GLU A 57 0.74 16.48 1.35
C GLU A 57 0.93 15.78 2.71
N GLY A 58 0.67 16.48 3.81
CA GLY A 58 0.84 15.91 5.16
C GLY A 58 -0.08 14.73 5.49
N ARG A 59 -1.28 14.63 4.90
CA ARG A 59 -2.14 13.45 5.12
C ARG A 59 -1.77 12.29 4.19
N ILE A 60 -1.26 12.60 2.99
CA ILE A 60 -0.71 11.59 2.09
C ILE A 60 0.48 10.90 2.77
N ASP A 61 1.38 11.68 3.36
CA ASP A 61 2.55 11.14 4.06
C ASP A 61 2.14 10.31 5.29
N LYS A 62 1.14 10.77 6.06
CA LYS A 62 0.59 9.98 7.17
C LYS A 62 0.03 8.63 6.70
N ILE A 63 -0.68 8.59 5.58
CA ILE A 63 -1.21 7.34 5.02
C ILE A 63 -0.06 6.44 4.55
N LYS A 64 0.97 6.98 3.91
CA LYS A 64 2.16 6.21 3.53
C LYS A 64 2.83 5.57 4.74
N ASP A 65 3.02 6.34 5.82
CA ASP A 65 3.63 5.84 7.05
C ASP A 65 2.77 4.75 7.70
N GLN A 66 1.45 4.94 7.77
CA GLN A 66 0.52 3.95 8.33
C GLN A 66 0.48 2.65 7.52
N VAL A 67 0.44 2.74 6.19
CA VAL A 67 0.48 1.55 5.33
C VAL A 67 1.82 0.86 5.45
N LYS A 68 2.93 1.60 5.48
CA LYS A 68 4.27 1.04 5.67
C LYS A 68 4.39 0.29 7.00
N GLU A 69 3.94 0.90 8.10
CA GLU A 69 3.99 0.28 9.42
C GLU A 69 3.14 -1.02 9.48
N GLU A 70 1.92 -0.99 8.94
CA GLU A 70 1.06 -2.18 8.88
C GLU A 70 1.63 -3.27 7.97
N MET A 71 2.24 -2.91 6.83
CA MET A 71 2.84 -3.88 5.93
C MET A 71 4.14 -4.47 6.48
N GLU A 72 4.98 -3.68 7.15
CA GLU A 72 6.16 -4.18 7.87
C GLU A 72 5.75 -5.14 8.99
N ALA A 73 4.70 -4.81 9.75
CA ALA A 73 4.14 -5.70 10.75
C ALA A 73 3.58 -6.99 10.13
N PHE A 74 2.90 -6.89 8.99
CA PHE A 74 2.37 -8.05 8.26
C PHE A 74 3.48 -8.97 7.76
N VAL A 75 4.54 -8.42 7.14
CA VAL A 75 5.69 -9.18 6.64
C VAL A 75 6.44 -9.85 7.79
N ARG A 76 6.60 -9.17 8.92
CA ARG A 76 7.22 -9.72 10.14
C ARG A 76 6.39 -10.85 10.74
N ALA A 77 5.07 -10.69 10.79
CA ALA A 77 4.15 -11.70 11.31
C ALA A 77 3.96 -12.89 10.34
N ASN A 78 4.16 -12.66 9.03
CA ASN A 78 3.96 -13.65 7.98
C ASN A 78 5.23 -13.80 7.13
N PRO A 79 6.29 -14.43 7.68
CA PRO A 79 7.56 -14.64 6.97
C PRO A 79 7.42 -15.57 5.75
N ASN A 80 6.30 -16.27 5.60
CA ASN A 80 6.01 -17.13 4.45
C ASN A 80 4.94 -16.56 3.50
N ALA A 81 4.50 -15.32 3.70
CA ALA A 81 3.49 -14.71 2.83
C ALA A 81 3.98 -14.67 1.37
N THR A 82 3.11 -15.08 0.44
CA THR A 82 3.41 -15.00 -0.99
C THR A 82 3.32 -13.54 -1.46
N PRO A 83 3.98 -13.20 -2.59
CA PRO A 83 3.82 -11.88 -3.22
C PRO A 83 2.37 -11.50 -3.45
N GLU A 84 1.49 -12.44 -3.83
CA GLU A 84 0.07 -12.12 -4.03
C GLU A 84 -0.62 -11.76 -2.71
N GLN A 85 -0.35 -12.49 -1.62
CA GLN A 85 -0.92 -12.19 -0.31
C GLN A 85 -0.46 -10.84 0.23
N ILE A 86 0.80 -10.50 0.01
CA ILE A 86 1.37 -9.20 0.39
C ILE A 86 0.72 -8.09 -0.42
N LYS A 87 0.51 -8.31 -1.72
CA LYS A 87 -0.13 -7.35 -2.61
C LYS A 87 -1.60 -7.13 -2.23
N GLU A 88 -2.37 -8.20 -2.03
CA GLU A 88 -3.77 -8.14 -1.62
C GLU A 88 -3.91 -7.41 -0.27
N LYS A 89 -3.03 -7.72 0.68
CA LYS A 89 -3.03 -7.03 1.97
C LYS A 89 -2.65 -5.57 1.84
N ALA A 90 -1.66 -5.24 1.01
CA ALA A 90 -1.27 -3.86 0.75
C ALA A 90 -2.42 -3.07 0.10
N GLU A 91 -3.16 -3.65 -0.84
CA GLU A 91 -4.34 -3.03 -1.46
C GLU A 91 -5.45 -2.77 -0.42
N GLU A 92 -5.74 -3.75 0.45
CA GLU A 92 -6.73 -3.62 1.53
C GLU A 92 -6.35 -2.50 2.52
N VAL A 93 -5.12 -2.54 3.02
CA VAL A 93 -4.60 -1.58 4.01
C VAL A 93 -4.55 -0.17 3.41
N THR A 94 -4.09 -0.07 2.16
CA THR A 94 -4.06 1.22 1.44
C THR A 94 -5.48 1.77 1.25
N SER A 95 -6.42 0.96 0.77
CA SER A 95 -7.82 1.39 0.57
C SER A 95 -8.50 1.83 1.87
N LYS A 96 -8.24 1.12 2.98
CA LYS A 96 -8.75 1.46 4.31
C LYS A 96 -8.24 2.84 4.77
N HIS A 97 -6.93 3.06 4.72
CA HIS A 97 -6.34 4.33 5.16
C HIS A 97 -6.68 5.50 4.24
N GLN A 98 -6.81 5.25 2.93
CA GLN A 98 -7.35 6.22 1.98
C GLN A 98 -8.77 6.64 2.35
N THR A 99 -9.66 5.68 2.56
CA THR A 99 -11.06 5.94 2.91
C THR A 99 -11.15 6.74 4.21
N ASN A 100 -10.38 6.37 5.23
CA ASN A 100 -10.30 7.11 6.49
C ASN A 100 -9.81 8.54 6.28
N GLY A 101 -8.74 8.73 5.48
CA GLY A 101 -8.24 10.06 5.16
C GLY A 101 -9.27 10.95 4.45
N VAL A 102 -10.02 10.38 3.49
CA VAL A 102 -11.11 11.09 2.79
C VAL A 102 -12.23 11.46 3.75
N LEU A 103 -12.65 10.56 4.64
CA LEU A 103 -13.68 10.84 5.64
C LEU A 103 -13.23 11.92 6.64
N GLU A 104 -11.99 11.84 7.13
CA GLU A 104 -11.41 12.86 7.99
C GLU A 104 -11.39 14.22 7.27
N LYS A 105 -11.03 14.25 5.98
CA LYS A 105 -11.05 15.48 5.21
C LYS A 105 -12.47 16.04 5.10
N MET A 106 -13.43 15.23 4.68
CA MET A 106 -14.82 15.68 4.54
C MET A 106 -15.39 16.23 5.86
N ARG A 107 -15.05 15.58 6.98
CA ARG A 107 -15.39 16.06 8.32
C ARG A 107 -14.76 17.42 8.61
N ASP A 108 -13.47 17.55 8.35
CA ASP A 108 -12.71 18.76 8.66
C ASP A 108 -13.14 19.93 7.76
N ASP A 109 -13.37 19.70 6.45
CA ASP A 109 -13.91 20.69 5.52
C ASP A 109 -15.29 21.19 5.98
N ASN A 110 -16.16 20.28 6.44
CA ASN A 110 -17.47 20.65 6.98
C ASN A 110 -17.34 21.45 8.28
N PHE A 111 -16.40 21.07 9.15
CA PHE A 111 -16.10 21.82 10.37
C PHE A 111 -15.57 23.23 10.07
N PHE A 112 -14.56 23.35 9.20
CA PHE A 112 -13.99 24.63 8.79
C PHE A 112 -14.99 25.51 8.07
N LYS A 113 -15.85 24.94 7.21
CA LYS A 113 -16.95 25.67 6.58
C LYS A 113 -17.88 26.26 7.62
N LYS A 114 -18.37 25.46 8.57
CA LYS A 114 -19.24 25.95 9.66
C LYS A 114 -18.55 27.02 10.51
N LEU A 115 -17.26 26.85 10.80
CA LEU A 115 -16.47 27.81 11.57
C LEU A 115 -16.34 29.15 10.82
N MET A 116 -16.05 29.11 9.52
CA MET A 116 -15.94 30.29 8.67
C MET A 116 -17.29 30.97 8.46
N ASP A 117 -18.36 30.21 8.30
CA ASP A 117 -19.73 30.73 8.19
C ASP A 117 -20.13 31.43 9.50
N ARG A 118 -19.83 30.83 10.65
CA ARG A 118 -20.08 31.45 11.97
C ARG A 118 -19.24 32.72 12.19
N ARG A 119 -17.99 32.72 11.73
CA ARG A 119 -17.14 33.93 11.75
C ARG A 119 -17.73 35.05 10.89
N LYS A 120 -18.22 34.73 9.69
CA LYS A 120 -18.87 35.71 8.81
C LYS A 120 -20.14 36.26 9.43
N GLU A 121 -20.95 35.40 10.07
CA GLU A 121 -22.15 35.80 10.81
C GLU A 121 -21.80 36.77 11.95
N LEU A 122 -20.82 36.44 12.79
CA LEU A 122 -20.36 37.31 13.88
C LEU A 122 -19.79 38.64 13.38
N LEU A 123 -19.01 38.64 12.30
CA LEU A 123 -18.50 39.88 11.70
C LEU A 123 -19.64 40.73 11.11
N LYS A 124 -20.67 40.10 10.56
CA LYS A 124 -21.85 40.79 10.05
C LYS A 124 -22.69 41.38 11.19
N ASP A 125 -22.83 40.69 12.32
CA ASP A 125 -23.53 41.20 13.50
C ASP A 125 -22.77 42.30 14.24
N MET A 126 -21.44 42.34 14.14
CA MET A 126 -20.60 43.40 14.75
C MET A 126 -20.49 44.67 13.89
N TRP A 127 -20.80 44.60 12.60
CA TRP A 127 -20.66 45.71 11.63
C TRP A 127 -21.96 46.02 10.85
N GLY A 128 -23.07 45.37 11.21
CA GLY A 128 -24.40 45.53 10.62
C GLY A 128 -25.35 46.29 11.52
#